data_AF-A0A8C7YEC8-F1
#
_entry.id   AF-A0A8C7YEC8-F1
#
_cell.length_a   1.000
_cell.length_b   1.000
_cell.length_c   1.000
_cell.angle_alpha   90.00
_cell.angle_beta   90.00
_cell.angle_gamma   90.00
#
_symmetry.space_group_name_H-M   'P 1'
#
loop_
_entity.id
_entity.type
_entity.pdbx_description
1 polymer ?
#
loop_
_entity_poly.entity_id
_entity_poly.type
_entity_poly.pdbx_seq_one_letter_code
_entity_poly.pdbx_strand_id
1 'polypeptide(L)'
;MTCLARSGVLVVLCFLKIRSVTSQARYSIPEEQVEGSFVGNIARDLGLDVGRLVSGKARIITKGGREYVGLQRDKGTLVIKERIDREELCGKTTPCS
;
A
#
# COMPACT_ATOMS: atom_id res chain seq x y z
N MET A 1 38.04 -3.10 6.30
CA MET A 1 39.20 -3.95 6.00
C MET A 1 38.69 -5.31 5.57
N THR A 2 39.01 -5.96 4.46
CA THR A 2 39.78 -5.67 3.24
C THR A 2 39.17 -6.64 2.21
N CYS A 3 38.61 -6.15 1.10
CA CYS A 3 38.21 -7.00 -0.02
C CYS A 3 39.21 -6.75 -1.16
N LEU A 4 40.35 -7.44 -1.09
CA LEU A 4 41.27 -7.56 -2.21
C LEU A 4 41.31 -9.05 -2.58
N ALA A 5 40.63 -9.39 -3.66
CA ALA A 5 40.87 -10.61 -4.41
C ALA A 5 40.57 -10.32 -5.88
N ARG A 6 41.60 -9.86 -6.59
CA ARG A 6 41.65 -9.85 -8.05
C ARG A 6 41.85 -11.30 -8.50
N SER A 7 40.81 -11.95 -9.02
CA SER A 7 40.81 -12.82 -10.22
C SER A 7 39.52 -13.65 -10.22
N GLY A 8 38.72 -13.57 -11.29
CA GLY A 8 37.53 -14.39 -11.48
C GLY A 8 36.24 -13.74 -10.99
N VAL A 9 35.50 -13.17 -11.94
CA VAL A 9 34.14 -12.67 -11.83
C VAL A 9 33.20 -13.76 -11.27
N LEU A 10 33.04 -13.96 -9.95
CA LEU A 10 31.87 -14.70 -9.40
C LEU A 10 31.66 -14.78 -7.86
N VAL A 11 32.19 -13.92 -7.00
CA VAL A 11 31.85 -14.01 -5.55
C VAL A 11 31.56 -12.65 -4.93
N VAL A 12 30.65 -11.90 -5.55
CA VAL A 12 29.87 -10.86 -4.86
C VAL A 12 28.42 -11.30 -4.86
N LEU A 13 28.18 -12.54 -4.40
CA LEU A 13 26.88 -12.98 -3.92
C LEU A 13 26.66 -12.25 -2.59
N CYS A 14 26.29 -10.98 -2.71
CA CYS A 14 25.84 -10.16 -1.61
C CYS A 14 24.61 -10.86 -1.03
N PHE A 15 24.75 -11.44 0.16
CA PHE A 15 23.69 -12.09 0.93
C PHE A 15 22.63 -11.06 1.35
N LEU A 16 21.92 -10.46 0.40
CA LEU A 16 20.78 -9.61 0.64
C LEU A 16 19.63 -10.51 1.11
N LYS A 17 19.57 -10.75 2.42
CA LYS A 17 18.41 -11.35 3.08
C LYS A 17 17.23 -10.38 2.92
N ILE A 18 16.48 -10.53 1.83
CA ILE A 18 15.23 -9.80 1.63
C ILE A 18 14.21 -10.38 2.62
N ARG A 19 13.96 -9.66 3.72
CA ARG A 19 12.85 -9.97 4.63
C ARG A 19 11.60 -9.32 4.06
N SER A 20 10.69 -10.14 3.54
CA SER A 20 9.33 -9.71 3.20
C SER A 20 8.45 -9.88 4.43
N VAL A 21 7.63 -8.88 4.73
CA VAL A 21 6.62 -8.93 5.79
C VAL A 21 5.27 -8.72 5.12
N THR A 22 4.33 -9.63 5.37
CA THR A 22 2.96 -9.52 4.88
C THR A 22 2.05 -9.13 6.04
N SER A 23 1.26 -8.09 5.85
CA SER A 23 0.27 -7.61 6.80
C SER A 23 -1.03 -7.30 6.04
N GLN A 24 -2.16 -7.52 6.70
CA GLN A 24 -3.49 -7.29 6.13
C GLN A 24 -4.28 -6.37 7.06
N ALA A 25 -4.87 -5.33 6.50
CA ALA A 25 -5.84 -4.45 7.17
C ALA A 25 -7.17 -4.52 6.40
N ARG A 26 -8.29 -4.36 7.12
CA ARG A 26 -9.64 -4.31 6.54
C ARG A 26 -10.34 -3.06 7.04
N TYR A 27 -10.88 -2.28 6.10
CA TYR A 27 -11.68 -1.09 6.38
C TYR A 27 -13.05 -1.25 5.74
N SER A 28 -14.08 -0.74 6.41
CA SER A 28 -15.43 -0.63 5.87
C SER A 28 -15.70 0.83 5.57
N ILE A 29 -16.02 1.13 4.32
CA ILE A 29 -16.23 2.49 3.82
C ILE A 29 -17.66 2.55 3.25
N PRO A 30 -18.50 3.52 3.65
CA PRO A 30 -19.81 3.68 3.04
C PRO A 30 -19.70 4.30 1.63
N GLU A 31 -20.63 3.92 0.75
CA GLU A 31 -20.62 4.27 -0.69
C GLU A 31 -20.70 5.78 -0.98
N GLU A 32 -21.24 6.57 -0.05
CA GLU A 32 -21.49 8.01 -0.26
C GLU A 32 -20.50 8.93 0.48
N GLN A 33 -19.27 8.46 0.72
CA GLN A 33 -18.25 9.31 1.34
C GLN A 33 -17.81 10.45 0.43
N VAL A 34 -17.67 11.63 1.04
CA VAL A 34 -17.18 12.83 0.36
C VAL A 34 -15.70 12.65 0.01
N GLU A 35 -15.29 13.14 -1.15
CA GLU A 35 -13.88 13.17 -1.54
C GLU A 35 -13.05 13.94 -0.50
N GLY A 36 -11.87 13.40 -0.17
CA GLY A 36 -11.02 13.91 0.91
C GLY A 36 -11.38 13.41 2.30
N SER A 37 -12.46 12.63 2.47
CA SER A 37 -12.82 12.06 3.77
C SER A 37 -11.76 11.09 4.28
N PHE A 38 -11.56 11.10 5.59
CA PHE A 38 -10.64 10.20 6.27
C PHE A 38 -11.22 8.79 6.35
N VAL A 39 -10.42 7.78 6.01
CA VAL A 39 -10.80 6.37 6.09
C VAL A 39 -10.17 5.69 7.31
N GLY A 40 -8.85 5.82 7.47
CA GLY A 40 -8.10 5.07 8.48
C GLY A 40 -6.60 5.36 8.46
N ASN A 41 -5.89 4.91 9.49
CA ASN A 41 -4.44 5.08 9.62
C ASN A 41 -3.70 3.77 9.30
N ILE A 42 -3.31 3.61 8.03
CA ILE A 42 -2.63 2.42 7.56
C ILE A 42 -1.21 2.28 8.14
N ALA A 43 -0.53 3.39 8.43
CA ALA A 43 0.80 3.34 9.04
C ALA A 43 0.76 2.65 10.41
N ARG A 44 -0.22 3.03 11.24
CA ARG A 44 -0.43 2.44 12.56
C ARG A 44 -0.86 0.98 12.47
N ASP A 45 -1.79 0.66 11.59
CA ASP A 45 -2.35 -0.70 11.47
C ASP A 45 -1.32 -1.71 10.93
N LEU A 46 -0.38 -1.26 10.09
CA LEU A 46 0.73 -2.09 9.61
C LEU A 46 1.99 -2.01 10.48
N GLY A 47 2.00 -1.16 11.52
CA GLY A 47 3.19 -0.90 12.35
C GLY A 47 4.35 -0.27 11.58
N LEU A 48 4.05 0.49 10.53
CA LEU A 48 5.03 1.18 9.70
C LEU A 48 5.21 2.63 10.15
N ASP A 49 6.45 3.09 10.15
CA ASP A 49 6.76 4.50 10.38
C ASP A 49 6.39 5.36 9.15
N VAL A 50 5.89 6.57 9.38
CA VAL A 50 5.48 7.50 8.32
C VAL A 50 6.67 7.88 7.43
N GLY A 51 7.87 8.07 8.00
CA GLY A 51 9.09 8.33 7.24
C GLY A 51 9.46 7.18 6.31
N ARG A 52 9.16 5.93 6.70
CA ARG A 52 9.36 4.75 5.83
C ARG A 52 8.37 4.72 4.67
N LEU A 53 7.14 5.22 4.83
CA LEU A 53 6.18 5.33 3.73
C LEU A 53 6.62 6.36 2.68
N VAL A 54 7.17 7.50 3.13
CA VAL A 54 7.69 8.55 2.24
C VAL A 54 8.96 8.08 1.53
N SER A 55 9.96 7.61 2.27
CA SER A 55 11.23 7.12 1.73
C SER A 55 11.03 5.89 0.82
N GLY A 56 10.13 4.99 1.21
CA GLY A 56 9.78 3.78 0.48
C GLY A 56 8.85 4.01 -0.72
N LYS A 57 8.44 5.26 -1.00
CA LYS A 57 7.52 5.63 -2.10
C LYS A 57 6.26 4.76 -2.11
N ALA A 58 5.62 4.63 -0.95
CA ALA A 58 4.41 3.83 -0.81
C ALA A 58 3.32 4.30 -1.78
N ARG A 59 2.70 3.35 -2.48
CA ARG A 59 1.63 3.58 -3.45
C ARG A 59 0.54 2.52 -3.30
N ILE A 60 -0.70 2.92 -3.53
CA ILE A 60 -1.84 2.01 -3.60
C ILE A 60 -1.94 1.51 -5.04
N ILE A 61 -2.25 0.23 -5.20
CA ILE A 61 -2.49 -0.37 -6.51
C ILE A 61 -3.86 -1.01 -6.45
N THR A 62 -4.82 -0.40 -7.14
CA THR A 62 -6.19 -0.92 -7.29
C THR A 62 -6.34 -1.68 -8.60
N LYS A 63 -7.09 -2.78 -8.53
CA LYS A 63 -7.46 -3.58 -9.70
C LYS A 63 -8.58 -2.85 -10.45
N GLY A 64 -8.28 -2.26 -11.61
CA GLY A 64 -9.23 -1.48 -12.41
C GLY A 64 -8.76 -0.08 -12.79
N GLY A 65 -7.55 0.32 -12.39
CA GLY A 65 -6.93 1.59 -12.80
C GLY A 65 -7.48 2.84 -12.11
N ARG A 66 -8.70 2.77 -11.54
CA ARG A 66 -9.26 3.85 -10.71
C ARG A 66 -8.78 3.75 -9.27
N GLU A 67 -8.35 4.88 -8.70
CA GLU A 67 -7.82 4.98 -7.34
C GLU A 67 -8.87 5.61 -6.43
N TYR A 68 -9.85 4.82 -5.99
CA TYR A 68 -10.92 5.25 -5.07
C TYR A 68 -10.39 5.75 -3.72
N VAL A 69 -9.32 5.11 -3.24
CA VAL A 69 -8.68 5.43 -1.97
C VAL A 69 -7.24 5.85 -2.25
N GLY A 70 -6.88 7.06 -1.81
CA GLY A 70 -5.54 7.58 -1.85
C GLY A 70 -4.79 7.40 -0.53
N LEU A 71 -3.46 7.37 -0.60
CA LEU A 71 -2.57 7.37 0.56
C LEU A 71 -1.97 8.76 0.78
N GLN A 72 -2.26 9.41 1.91
CA GLN A 72 -1.48 10.55 2.39
C GLN A 72 -0.20 10.03 3.06
N ARG A 73 0.92 10.12 2.34
CA ARG A 73 2.21 9.60 2.80
C ARG A 73 2.76 10.37 4.00
N ASP A 74 2.47 11.68 4.08
CA ASP A 74 2.95 12.57 5.14
C ASP A 74 2.29 12.30 6.50
N LYS A 75 1.09 11.69 6.50
CA LYS A 75 0.35 11.35 7.72
C LYS A 75 0.21 9.83 7.93
N GLY A 76 0.48 9.04 6.90
CA GLY A 76 0.24 7.59 6.92
C GLY A 76 -1.25 7.21 6.93
N THR A 77 -2.11 8.09 6.41
CA THR A 77 -3.57 7.93 6.45
C THR A 77 -4.17 7.72 5.07
N LEU A 78 -5.22 6.91 5.01
CA LEU A 78 -6.02 6.67 3.83
C LEU A 78 -7.12 7.73 3.71
N VAL A 79 -7.33 8.24 2.50
CA VAL A 79 -8.35 9.24 2.18
C VAL A 79 -9.13 8.83 0.95
N ILE A 80 -10.39 9.23 0.87
CA ILE A 80 -11.21 9.04 -0.32
C ILE A 80 -10.74 10.01 -1.41
N LYS A 81 -10.50 9.48 -2.61
CA LYS A 81 -10.11 10.29 -3.78
C LYS A 81 -11.26 10.47 -4.76
N GLU A 82 -12.04 9.42 -4.97
CA GLU A 82 -13.17 9.40 -5.89
C GLU A 82 -14.33 8.71 -5.19
N ARG A 83 -15.56 9.08 -5.56
CA ARG A 83 -16.78 8.43 -5.05
C ARG A 83 -16.79 6.94 -5.40
N ILE A 84 -17.15 6.11 -4.43
CA ILE A 84 -17.16 4.66 -4.55
C ILE A 84 -18.55 4.22 -5.00
N ASP A 85 -18.67 3.84 -6.27
CA ASP A 85 -19.90 3.29 -6.81
C ASP A 85 -19.91 1.76 -6.65
N ARG A 86 -20.88 1.24 -5.89
CA ARG A 86 -20.96 -0.20 -5.58
C ARG A 86 -21.24 -1.01 -6.85
N GLU A 87 -22.08 -0.52 -7.75
CA GLU A 87 -22.38 -1.20 -9.01
C GLU A 87 -21.15 -1.33 -9.92
N GLU A 88 -20.27 -0.33 -9.96
CA GLU A 88 -19.04 -0.42 -10.77
C GLU A 88 -18.03 -1.42 -10.19
N LEU A 89 -17.88 -1.48 -8.85
CA LEU A 89 -16.90 -2.35 -8.19
C LEU A 89 -17.36 -3.80 -8.05
N CYS A 90 -18.61 -4.02 -7.65
CA CYS A 90 -19.16 -5.34 -7.37
C CYS A 90 -19.96 -5.90 -8.55
N GLY A 91 -20.14 -5.13 -9.63
CA GLY A 91 -21.07 -5.47 -10.71
C GLY A 91 -22.51 -5.56 -10.20
N LYS A 92 -23.41 -6.11 -11.04
CA LYS A 92 -24.75 -6.54 -10.60
C LYS A 92 -24.65 -7.80 -9.72
N THR A 93 -23.99 -7.72 -8.58
CA THR A 93 -24.14 -8.76 -7.55
C THR A 93 -25.45 -8.51 -6.85
N THR A 94 -26.42 -9.41 -7.07
CA THR A 94 -27.65 -9.47 -6.29
C THR A 94 -27.30 -9.46 -4.80
N PRO A 95 -28.01 -8.70 -3.97
CA PRO A 95 -27.79 -8.74 -2.52
C PRO A 95 -27.84 -10.21 -2.08
N CYS A 96 -26.87 -10.62 -1.26
CA CYS A 96 -26.91 -11.94 -0.64
C CYS A 96 -28.20 -12.03 0.18
N SER A 97 -29.12 -12.89 -0.27
CA SER A 97 -30.33 -13.31 0.44
C SER A 97 -30.02 -14.37 1.48
#